data_AF-A0A1Q7RIU9-F1
#
_entry.id   AF-A0A1Q7RIU9-F1
#
_cell.length_a   1.000
_cell.length_b   1.000
_cell.length_c   1.000
_cell.angle_alpha   90.00
_cell.angle_beta   90.00
_cell.angle_gamma   90.00
#
_symmetry.space_group_name_H-M   'P 1'
#
loop_
_entity.id
_entity.type
_entity.pdbx_description
1 polymer ?
#
loop_
_entity_poly.entity_id
_entity_poly.type
_entity_poly.pdbx_seq_one_letter_code
_entity_poly.pdbx_strand_id
1 'polypeptide(L)'
;MRVQSKRRKQVAQKRQRQGKDVLRRPITFSTECIYLWHWALNAPFDEYSWISPSSHEVGLFGSLPDNRQLAKPLTVNVTWDSGEWLVSEPIYHMHAAGSTISKAVASFRHIFSRYLDVLSEHEDRPMSQHLHDQLAYLREMIQEKIT
;
A
#
# COMPACT_ATOMS: atom_id res chain seq x y z
N MET A 1 -63.11 13.68 14.65
CA MET A 1 -62.59 13.41 13.29
C MET A 1 -61.34 14.25 13.03
N ARG A 2 -60.30 13.64 12.43
CA ARG A 2 -59.15 14.26 11.72
C ARG A 2 -58.18 15.19 12.47
N VAL A 3 -57.43 14.69 13.47
CA VAL A 3 -56.16 15.37 13.89
C VAL A 3 -54.98 14.43 14.19
N GLN A 4 -55.10 13.10 14.00
CA GLN A 4 -54.02 12.17 14.37
C GLN A 4 -53.11 11.67 13.22
N SER A 5 -53.30 12.14 11.99
CA SER A 5 -52.56 11.62 10.81
C SER A 5 -51.25 12.37 10.48
N LYS A 6 -50.95 13.50 11.13
CA LYS A 6 -49.80 14.35 10.74
C LYS A 6 -48.49 14.11 11.52
N ARG A 7 -48.49 13.37 12.64
CA ARG A 7 -47.28 13.22 13.48
C ARG A 7 -46.34 12.06 13.13
N ARG A 8 -46.77 11.09 12.30
CA ARG A 8 -45.93 9.93 11.94
C ARG A 8 -45.01 10.14 10.72
N LYS A 9 -45.17 11.23 9.97
CA LYS A 9 -44.31 11.53 8.79
C LYS A 9 -43.07 12.37 9.10
N GLN A 10 -42.93 12.93 10.31
CA GLN A 10 -41.77 13.78 10.64
C GLN A 10 -40.56 13.04 11.24
N VAL A 11 -40.70 11.77 11.63
CA VAL A 11 -39.56 10.98 12.16
C VAL A 11 -38.79 10.28 11.03
N ALA A 12 -39.43 10.04 9.87
CA ALA A 12 -38.78 9.37 8.72
C ALA A 12 -37.94 10.31 7.84
N GLN A 13 -38.11 11.63 7.94
CA GLN A 13 -37.43 12.60 7.07
C GLN A 13 -36.17 13.24 7.70
N LYS A 14 -35.86 12.92 8.96
CA LYS A 14 -34.74 13.51 9.73
C LYS A 14 -33.48 12.62 9.78
N ARG A 15 -33.44 11.51 9.05
CA ARG A 15 -32.25 10.63 8.92
C ARG A 15 -31.55 10.68 7.56
N GLN A 16 -31.97 11.57 6.66
CA GLN A 16 -31.39 11.70 5.31
C GLN A 16 -30.48 12.94 5.11
N ARG A 17 -30.04 13.62 6.18
CA ARG A 17 -29.25 14.87 6.07
C ARG A 17 -28.13 15.03 7.11
N GLN A 18 -27.37 13.99 7.39
CA GLN A 18 -26.06 14.14 8.03
C GLN A 18 -25.06 13.20 7.36
N GLY A 19 -23.95 13.76 6.87
CA GLY A 19 -22.86 13.00 6.25
C GLY A 19 -22.61 13.28 4.77
N LYS A 20 -22.91 14.48 4.27
CA LYS A 20 -22.17 15.04 3.13
C LYS A 20 -20.88 15.67 3.66
N ASP A 21 -19.85 15.59 2.83
CA ASP A 21 -18.55 16.27 2.93
C ASP A 21 -17.43 15.56 3.70
N VAL A 22 -17.09 14.35 3.24
CA VAL A 22 -15.67 13.98 3.18
C VAL A 22 -15.11 14.65 1.93
N LEU A 23 -14.51 15.82 2.15
CA LEU A 23 -13.66 16.51 1.18
C LEU A 23 -12.70 15.50 0.55
N ARG A 24 -12.95 15.15 -0.71
CA ARG A 24 -11.94 14.61 -1.62
C ARG A 24 -10.85 15.67 -1.73
N ARG A 25 -9.85 15.58 -0.84
CA ARG A 25 -8.58 16.25 -1.08
C ARG A 25 -8.02 15.63 -2.36
N PRO A 26 -7.73 16.40 -3.41
CA PRO A 26 -6.87 15.89 -4.46
C PRO A 26 -5.57 15.47 -3.80
N ILE A 27 -5.13 14.24 -4.05
CA ILE A 27 -3.78 13.80 -3.71
C ILE A 27 -2.87 14.67 -4.56
N THR A 28 -2.39 15.77 -3.99
CA THR A 28 -1.34 16.58 -4.58
C THR A 28 -0.07 15.76 -4.48
N PHE A 29 0.18 14.94 -5.49
CA PHE A 29 1.53 14.48 -5.77
C PHE A 29 2.39 15.72 -5.96
N SER A 30 3.47 15.84 -5.19
CA SER A 30 4.52 16.82 -5.46
C SER A 30 4.92 16.67 -6.92
N THR A 31 4.95 17.77 -7.66
CA THR A 31 5.33 17.80 -9.07
C THR A 31 6.70 17.15 -9.29
N GLU A 32 7.58 17.19 -8.29
CA GLU A 32 8.90 16.54 -8.31
C GLU A 32 8.83 15.00 -8.36
N CYS A 33 7.79 14.38 -7.78
CA CYS A 33 7.59 12.92 -7.85
C CYS A 33 7.15 12.46 -9.25
N ILE A 34 6.46 13.33 -10.01
CA ILE A 34 6.02 13.02 -11.38
C ILE A 34 7.21 13.04 -12.34
N TYR A 35 8.17 13.95 -12.14
CA TYR A 35 9.36 14.03 -13.00
C TYR A 35 10.31 12.83 -12.81
N LEU A 36 10.48 12.33 -11.58
CA LEU A 36 11.27 11.11 -11.33
C LEU A 36 10.60 9.85 -11.93
N TRP A 37 9.27 9.75 -11.85
CA TRP A 37 8.51 8.67 -12.51
C TRP A 37 8.53 8.76 -14.04
N HIS A 38 8.45 9.97 -14.61
CA HIS A 38 8.42 10.15 -16.06
C HIS A 38 9.81 10.02 -16.72
N TRP A 39 10.88 10.36 -16.00
CA TRP A 39 12.27 10.14 -16.46
C TRP A 39 12.64 8.65 -16.43
N ALA A 40 12.28 7.92 -15.37
CA ALA A 40 12.55 6.49 -15.24
C ALA A 40 11.86 5.61 -16.32
N LEU A 41 10.78 6.09 -16.93
CA LEU A 41 10.02 5.35 -17.96
C LEU A 41 10.49 5.62 -19.40
N ASN A 42 11.32 6.64 -19.65
CA ASN A 42 11.64 7.11 -21.01
C ASN A 42 13.15 7.18 -21.33
N ALA A 43 14.03 6.74 -20.43
CA ALA A 43 15.46 6.71 -20.71
C ALA A 43 15.80 5.54 -21.67
N PRO A 44 16.51 5.79 -22.79
CA PRO A 44 16.97 4.73 -23.67
C PRO A 44 17.97 3.82 -22.93
N PHE A 45 17.70 2.51 -22.99
CA PHE A 45 18.15 1.50 -22.02
C PHE A 45 19.50 0.82 -22.37
N ASP A 46 20.24 1.30 -23.36
CA ASP A 46 21.46 0.62 -23.85
C ASP A 46 22.68 1.53 -23.75
N GLU A 47 23.25 1.80 -22.55
CA GLU A 47 24.70 2.13 -22.43
C GLU A 47 25.31 2.33 -21.02
N TYR A 48 24.91 1.61 -19.95
CA TYR A 48 25.57 1.80 -18.64
C TYR A 48 25.83 0.51 -17.87
N SER A 49 26.92 -0.19 -18.20
CA SER A 49 27.39 -1.41 -17.52
C SER A 49 28.38 -1.17 -16.36
N TRP A 50 28.44 0.05 -15.81
CA TRP A 50 29.33 0.38 -14.66
C TRP A 50 28.79 1.43 -13.69
N ILE A 51 27.54 1.89 -13.86
CA ILE A 51 26.93 2.72 -12.82
C ILE A 51 26.52 1.78 -11.69
N SER A 52 27.16 1.94 -10.52
CA SER A 52 26.75 1.33 -9.26
C SER A 52 25.23 1.26 -9.19
N PRO A 53 24.61 0.12 -8.82
CA PRO A 53 23.17 0.00 -8.81
C PRO A 53 22.62 1.08 -7.90
N SER A 54 22.03 2.11 -8.50
CA SER A 54 21.53 3.26 -7.76
C SER A 54 20.30 2.76 -7.01
N SER A 55 20.50 2.41 -5.74
CA SER A 55 19.41 2.08 -4.84
C SER A 55 18.63 3.35 -4.59
N HIS A 56 17.36 3.35 -5.00
CA HIS A 56 16.46 4.46 -4.76
C HIS A 56 15.49 4.09 -3.65
N GLU A 57 15.47 4.89 -2.60
CA GLU A 57 14.44 4.79 -1.56
C GLU A 57 13.14 5.44 -2.06
N VAL A 58 12.05 4.69 -2.05
CA VAL A 58 10.75 5.09 -2.60
C VAL A 58 9.66 4.79 -1.58
N GLY A 59 8.74 5.73 -1.37
CA GLY A 59 7.52 5.49 -0.59
C GLY A 59 6.43 4.84 -1.43
N LEU A 60 5.98 3.65 -1.04
CA LEU A 60 4.82 2.97 -1.62
C LEU A 60 3.54 3.33 -0.85
N PHE A 61 2.46 3.55 -1.61
CA PHE A 61 1.15 3.93 -1.08
C PHE A 61 0.03 3.09 -1.69
N GLY A 62 -1.12 3.05 -1.02
CA GLY A 62 -2.38 2.59 -1.59
C GLY A 62 -2.68 1.11 -1.38
N SER A 63 -3.46 0.54 -2.29
CA SER A 63 -4.07 -0.78 -2.11
C SER A 63 -3.08 -1.93 -2.16
N LEU A 64 -3.32 -2.92 -1.32
CA LEU A 64 -2.72 -4.24 -1.39
C LEU A 64 -3.78 -5.22 -1.94
N PRO A 65 -3.38 -6.46 -2.30
CA PRO A 65 -4.33 -7.54 -2.58
C PRO A 65 -5.29 -7.80 -1.40
N ASP A 66 -6.32 -8.60 -1.66
CA ASP A 66 -7.23 -9.14 -0.61
C ASP A 66 -8.00 -8.08 0.17
N ASN A 67 -8.39 -6.98 -0.49
CA ASN A 67 -9.07 -5.83 0.12
C ASN A 67 -8.26 -5.15 1.23
N ARG A 68 -6.93 -5.24 1.17
CA ARG A 68 -6.05 -4.55 2.12
C ARG A 68 -5.53 -3.25 1.54
N GLN A 69 -5.00 -2.39 2.41
CA GLN A 69 -4.29 -1.18 2.02
C GLN A 69 -3.14 -0.90 2.97
N LEU A 70 -2.14 -0.18 2.47
CA LEU A 70 -1.10 0.37 3.34
C LEU A 70 -1.70 1.50 4.19
N ALA A 71 -1.57 1.37 5.52
CA ALA A 71 -2.02 2.35 6.51
C ALA A 71 -1.21 3.64 6.47
N LYS A 72 0.09 3.50 6.19
CA LYS A 72 1.08 4.56 6.08
C LYS A 72 2.02 4.27 4.90
N PRO A 73 2.77 5.27 4.40
CA PRO A 73 3.72 5.04 3.32
C PRO A 73 4.72 3.96 3.73
N LEU A 74 4.92 2.97 2.86
CA LEU A 74 5.92 1.92 3.07
C LEU A 74 7.19 2.29 2.32
N THR A 75 8.27 2.55 3.05
CA THR A 75 9.58 2.81 2.46
C THR A 75 10.18 1.52 1.90
N VAL A 76 10.53 1.53 0.62
CA VAL A 76 11.21 0.41 -0.06
C VAL A 76 12.43 0.89 -0.82
N ASN A 77 13.40 0.02 -0.98
CA ASN A 77 14.53 0.21 -1.88
C ASN A 77 14.24 -0.44 -3.22
N VAL A 78 14.40 0.34 -4.29
CA VAL A 78 14.31 -0.13 -5.67
C VAL A 78 15.71 -0.14 -6.27
N THR A 79 16.15 -1.31 -6.72
CA THR A 79 17.48 -1.52 -7.31
C THR A 79 17.36 -2.31 -8.60
N TRP A 80 18.19 -2.00 -9.59
CA TRP A 80 18.38 -2.85 -10.75
C TRP A 80 19.53 -3.82 -10.47
N ASP A 81 19.27 -5.12 -10.56
CA ASP A 81 20.27 -6.16 -10.33
C ASP A 81 20.05 -7.32 -11.30
N SER A 82 21.14 -7.79 -11.91
CA SER A 82 21.16 -9.03 -12.71
C SER A 82 20.09 -9.13 -13.81
N GLY A 83 19.71 -7.99 -14.40
CA GLY A 83 18.70 -7.95 -15.47
C GLY A 83 17.25 -7.83 -14.97
N GLU A 84 17.03 -7.63 -13.67
CA GLU A 84 15.71 -7.48 -13.07
C GLU A 84 15.65 -6.29 -12.11
N TRP A 85 14.44 -5.75 -11.92
CA TRP A 85 14.16 -4.77 -10.88
C TRP A 85 13.85 -5.50 -9.58
N LEU A 86 14.57 -5.18 -8.52
CA LEU A 86 14.33 -5.63 -7.17
C LEU A 86 13.66 -4.51 -6.38
N VAL A 87 12.62 -4.87 -5.62
CA VAL A 87 11.97 -4.01 -4.64
C VAL A 87 12.13 -4.69 -3.28
N SER A 88 12.70 -3.99 -2.30
CA SER A 88 13.01 -4.56 -0.99
C SER A 88 12.57 -3.66 0.16
N GLU A 89 12.06 -4.27 1.22
CA GLU A 89 11.76 -3.62 2.49
C GLU A 89 13.00 -3.71 3.40
N PRO A 90 13.52 -2.58 3.91
CA PRO A 90 14.82 -2.55 4.56
C PRO A 90 14.86 -3.16 5.97
N ILE A 91 13.73 -3.20 6.69
CA ILE A 91 13.70 -3.60 8.10
C ILE A 91 13.72 -5.13 8.24
N TYR A 92 12.93 -5.82 7.42
CA TYR A 92 12.73 -7.27 7.50
C TYR A 92 13.16 -8.00 6.22
N HIS A 93 13.88 -7.33 5.32
CA HIS A 93 14.49 -7.90 4.11
C HIS A 93 13.52 -8.65 3.17
N MET A 94 12.22 -8.30 3.23
CA MET A 94 11.25 -8.78 2.26
C MET A 94 11.57 -8.19 0.91
N HIS A 95 11.62 -9.00 -0.14
CA HIS A 95 11.93 -8.51 -1.47
C HIS A 95 11.13 -9.23 -2.55
N ALA A 96 11.01 -8.58 -3.69
CA ALA A 96 10.46 -9.16 -4.90
C ALA A 96 11.20 -8.66 -6.13
N ALA A 97 11.27 -9.52 -7.14
CA ALA A 97 11.87 -9.21 -8.42
C ALA A 97 10.81 -9.04 -9.53
N GLY A 98 11.18 -8.36 -10.60
CA GLY A 98 10.39 -8.32 -11.81
C GLY A 98 11.14 -7.71 -12.99
N SER A 99 10.76 -8.13 -14.20
CA SER A 99 11.34 -7.62 -15.45
C SER A 99 11.11 -6.11 -15.68
N THR A 100 10.21 -5.49 -14.92
CA THR A 100 9.93 -4.04 -14.92
C THR A 100 9.65 -3.59 -13.48
N ILE A 101 9.86 -2.31 -13.17
CA ILE A 101 9.55 -1.74 -11.84
C ILE A 101 8.11 -2.05 -11.44
N SER A 102 7.14 -1.83 -12.34
CA SER A 102 5.72 -2.09 -12.05
C SER A 102 5.45 -3.55 -11.71
N LYS A 103 6.09 -4.51 -12.39
CA LYS A 103 5.97 -5.93 -12.07
C LYS A 103 6.61 -6.25 -10.72
N ALA A 104 7.81 -5.72 -10.45
CA ALA A 104 8.49 -5.92 -9.19
C ALA A 104 7.68 -5.35 -8.01
N VAL A 105 7.12 -4.15 -8.15
CA VAL A 105 6.24 -3.54 -7.14
C VAL A 105 4.95 -4.35 -6.95
N ALA A 106 4.34 -4.84 -8.03
CA ALA A 106 3.13 -5.67 -7.93
C ALA A 106 3.42 -7.00 -7.21
N SER A 107 4.52 -7.67 -7.57
CA SER A 107 5.00 -8.88 -6.88
C SER A 107 5.31 -8.60 -5.41
N PHE A 108 5.97 -7.49 -5.12
CA PHE A 108 6.29 -7.06 -3.76
C PHE A 108 5.02 -6.85 -2.93
N ARG A 109 4.02 -6.12 -3.46
CA ARG A 109 2.73 -5.94 -2.77
C ARG A 109 2.04 -7.27 -2.46
N HIS A 110 2.15 -8.23 -3.37
CA HIS A 110 1.58 -9.56 -3.17
C HIS A 110 2.29 -10.33 -2.06
N ILE A 111 3.62 -10.37 -2.09
CA ILE A 111 4.43 -11.01 -1.04
C ILE A 111 4.18 -10.34 0.31
N PHE A 112 4.25 -9.01 0.36
CA PHE A 112 4.05 -8.23 1.58
C PHE A 112 2.67 -8.48 2.21
N SER A 113 1.61 -8.52 1.39
CA SER A 113 0.25 -8.83 1.87
C SER A 113 0.13 -10.26 2.38
N ARG A 114 0.63 -11.25 1.63
CA ARG A 114 0.55 -12.66 2.03
C ARG A 114 1.38 -13.00 3.25
N TYR A 115 2.48 -12.30 3.47
CA TYR A 115 3.37 -12.59 4.59
C TYR A 115 2.67 -12.34 5.95
N LEU A 116 1.75 -11.37 6.00
CA LEU A 116 0.87 -11.17 7.15
C LEU A 116 0.03 -12.42 7.46
N ASP A 117 -0.54 -13.07 6.44
CA ASP A 117 -1.35 -14.28 6.60
C ASP A 117 -0.50 -15.44 7.11
N VAL A 118 0.66 -15.66 6.48
CA VAL A 118 1.60 -16.73 6.87
C VAL A 118 2.01 -16.60 8.33
N LEU A 119 2.38 -15.40 8.78
CA LEU A 119 2.76 -15.18 10.18
C LEU A 119 1.56 -15.29 11.12
N SER A 120 0.38 -14.81 10.72
CA SER A 120 -0.84 -14.90 11.54
C SER A 120 -1.28 -16.35 11.76
N GLU A 121 -1.14 -17.23 10.76
CA GLU A 121 -1.45 -18.66 10.89
C GLU A 121 -0.60 -19.39 11.95
N HIS A 122 0.56 -18.84 12.28
CA HIS A 122 1.51 -19.44 13.22
C HIS A 122 1.49 -18.77 14.59
N GLU A 123 0.60 -17.79 14.84
CA GLU A 123 0.55 -16.99 16.08
C GLU A 123 0.38 -17.84 17.34
N ASP A 124 -0.38 -18.93 17.26
CA ASP A 124 -0.63 -19.84 18.38
C ASP A 124 0.53 -20.80 18.67
N ARG A 125 1.58 -20.79 17.85
CA ARG A 125 2.76 -21.66 17.99
C ARG A 125 3.91 -20.88 18.62
N PRO A 126 4.81 -21.56 19.36
CA PRO A 126 6.04 -20.93 19.82
C PRO A 126 6.84 -20.40 18.62
N MET A 127 6.93 -19.08 18.49
CA MET A 127 7.77 -18.41 17.50
C MET A 127 8.83 -17.55 18.19
N SER A 128 9.92 -17.27 17.49
CA SER A 128 10.94 -16.35 18.01
C SER A 128 10.37 -14.94 18.18
N GLN A 129 10.88 -14.17 19.14
CA GLN A 129 10.50 -12.77 19.34
C GLN A 129 10.57 -11.94 18.04
N HIS A 130 11.58 -12.17 17.21
CA HIS A 130 11.73 -11.49 15.92
C HIS A 130 10.50 -11.64 14.99
N LEU A 131 9.86 -12.82 14.98
CA LEU A 131 8.66 -13.07 14.16
C LEU A 131 7.42 -12.39 14.75
N HIS A 132 7.33 -12.30 16.08
CA HIS A 132 6.28 -11.49 16.73
C HIS A 132 6.43 -10.01 16.40
N ASP A 133 7.66 -9.48 16.42
CA ASP A 133 7.94 -8.08 16.09
C ASP A 133 7.61 -7.79 14.60
N GLN A 134 7.94 -8.74 13.71
CA GLN A 134 7.61 -8.65 12.30
C GLN A 134 6.09 -8.70 12.05
N LEU A 135 5.37 -9.59 12.75
CA LEU A 135 3.90 -9.65 12.67
C LEU A 135 3.25 -8.35 13.16
N ALA A 136 3.73 -7.80 14.28
CA ALA A 136 3.26 -6.53 14.81
C ALA A 136 3.50 -5.38 13.82
N TYR A 137 4.68 -5.33 13.20
CA TYR A 137 5.00 -4.38 12.15
C TYR A 137 4.03 -4.47 10.95
N LEU A 138 3.78 -5.67 10.45
CA LEU A 138 2.87 -5.87 9.32
C LEU A 138 1.44 -5.43 9.65
N ARG A 139 0.96 -5.73 10.86
CA ARG A 139 -0.37 -5.30 11.33
C ARG A 139 -0.49 -3.78 11.48
N GLU A 140 0.60 -3.09 11.78
CA GLU A 140 0.62 -1.63 11.80
C GLU A 140 0.62 -1.05 10.37
N MET A 141 1.33 -1.70 9.46
CA MET A 141 1.46 -1.26 8.06
C MET A 141 0.23 -1.56 7.21
N ILE A 142 -0.52 -2.62 7.52
CA ILE A 142 -1.59 -3.16 6.69
C ILE A 142 -2.94 -3.00 7.39
N GLN A 143 -3.90 -2.38 6.69
CA GLN A 143 -5.28 -2.24 7.15
C GLN A 143 -6.24 -2.95 6.20
N GLU A 144 -7.26 -3.59 6.78
CA GLU A 144 -8.41 -4.10 6.04
C GLU A 144 -9.26 -2.93 5.55
N LYS A 145 -9.61 -2.94 4.27
CA LYS A 145 -10.47 -1.93 3.67
C LYS A 145 -11.92 -2.26 3.98
N ILE A 146 -12.49 -1.55 4.94
CA ILE A 146 -13.94 -1.61 5.22
C ILE A 146 -14.65 -1.02 4.00
N THR A 147 -15.34 -1.88 3.24
CA THR A 147 -16.02 -1.54 1.98
C THR A 147 -17.52 -1.38 2.22
#